data_AF-X1F5Q8-F1
#
_entry.id   AF-X1F5Q8-F1
#
_cell.length_a   1.000
_cell.length_b   1.000
_cell.length_c   1.000
_cell.angle_alpha   90.00
_cell.angle_beta   90.00
_cell.angle_gamma   90.00
#
_symmetry.space_group_name_H-M   'P 1'
#
loop_
_entity.id
_entity.type
_entity.pdbx_description
1 polymer ?
#
loop_
_entity_poly.entity_id
_entity_poly.type
_entity_poly.pdbx_seq_one_letter_code
_entity_poly.pdbx_strand_id
1 'polypeptide(L)' 'MNKKAKCKGCGKTFEKRLLSRKGYCRICAFERWQENARQMIEKKGEYYERWKEAHSAGLKRYLEKLKKGEK' A
#
# COMPACT_ATOMS: atom_id res chain seq x y z
N MET A 1 -4.50 -13.14 26.72
CA MET A 1 -5.68 -13.45 25.89
C MET A 1 -5.43 -13.01 24.45
N ASN A 2 -5.36 -13.93 23.48
CA ASN A 2 -5.17 -13.56 22.07
C ASN A 2 -6.39 -12.80 21.57
N LYS A 3 -6.27 -11.48 21.37
CA LYS A 3 -7.36 -10.67 20.79
C LYS A 3 -7.70 -11.23 19.40
N LYS A 4 -8.96 -11.57 19.17
CA LYS A 4 -9.47 -11.97 17.85
C LYS A 4 -9.98 -10.75 17.09
N ALA A 5 -9.88 -10.74 15.76
CA ALA A 5 -10.36 -9.67 14.90
C ALA A 5 -10.77 -10.21 13.52
N LYS A 6 -11.68 -9.53 12.84
CA LYS A 6 -12.15 -9.89 11.49
C LYS A 6 -11.18 -9.38 10.42
N CYS A 7 -10.93 -10.20 9.41
CA CYS A 7 -10.23 -9.79 8.19
C CYS A 7 -11.09 -8.79 7.41
N LYS A 8 -10.50 -7.67 6.95
CA LYS A 8 -11.18 -6.67 6.13
C LYS A 8 -11.50 -7.12 4.69
N GLY A 9 -10.88 -8.20 4.21
CA GLY A 9 -11.13 -8.74 2.87
C GLY A 9 -12.25 -9.78 2.90
N CYS A 10 -12.00 -10.90 3.58
CA CYS A 10 -12.92 -12.04 3.59
C CYS A 10 -13.88 -12.12 4.79
N GLY A 11 -13.81 -11.18 5.75
CA GLY A 11 -14.71 -11.15 6.92
C GLY A 11 -14.47 -12.22 8.00
N LYS A 12 -13.68 -13.26 7.72
CA LYS A 12 -13.38 -14.35 8.66
C LYS A 12 -12.62 -13.84 9.90
N THR A 13 -12.83 -14.48 11.04
CA THR A 13 -12.18 -14.15 12.32
C THR A 13 -10.83 -14.84 12.44
N PHE A 14 -9.80 -14.08 12.78
CA PHE A 14 -8.44 -14.58 13.03
C PHE A 14 -7.93 -14.08 14.37
N GLU A 15 -6.88 -14.71 14.89
CA GLU A 15 -6.07 -14.08 15.93
C GLU A 15 -5.46 -12.79 15.37
N LYS A 16 -5.48 -11.70 16.14
CA LYS A 16 -5.01 -10.37 15.69
C LYS A 16 -3.56 -10.40 15.20
N ARG A 17 -2.71 -11.26 15.78
CA ARG A 17 -1.31 -11.45 15.35
C ARG A 17 -1.16 -12.07 13.94
N LEU A 18 -2.20 -12.73 13.44
CA LEU A 18 -2.23 -13.35 12.11
C LEU A 18 -2.77 -12.40 11.02
N LEU A 19 -3.25 -11.22 11.41
CA LEU A 19 -3.64 -10.17 10.49
C LEU A 19 -2.44 -9.26 10.20
N SER A 20 -2.36 -8.77 8.96
CA SER A 20 -1.42 -7.73 8.57
C SER A 20 -1.69 -6.44 9.35
N ARG A 21 -0.73 -5.51 9.35
CA ARG A 21 -0.91 -4.16 9.96
C ARG A 21 -2.15 -3.43 9.43
N LYS A 22 -2.60 -3.75 8.20
CA LYS A 22 -3.80 -3.17 7.58
C LYS A 22 -5.11 -3.90 7.93
N GLY A 23 -5.04 -5.05 8.61
CA GLY A 23 -6.19 -5.84 9.04
C GLY A 23 -6.64 -6.92 8.05
N TYR A 24 -5.75 -7.40 7.18
CA TYR A 24 -6.06 -8.48 6.23
C TYR A 24 -5.42 -9.79 6.70
N CYS A 25 -6.10 -10.92 6.49
CA CYS A 25 -5.47 -12.23 6.62
C CYS A 25 -4.41 -12.41 5.52
N ARG A 26 -3.54 -13.41 5.69
CA ARG A 26 -2.43 -13.68 4.76
C ARG A 26 -2.88 -13.81 3.31
N ILE A 27 -3.99 -14.51 3.05
CA ILE A 27 -4.54 -14.72 1.70
C ILE A 27 -4.99 -13.39 1.09
N CYS A 28 -5.91 -12.66 1.74
CA CYS A 28 -6.40 -11.38 1.22
C CYS A 28 -5.29 -10.32 1.11
N ALA A 29 -4.27 -10.39 1.97
CA ALA A 29 -3.11 -9.51 1.85
C ALA A 29 -2.29 -9.83 0.59
N PHE A 30 -2.12 -11.11 0.28
CA PHE A 30 -1.41 -11.56 -0.92
C PHE A 30 -2.17 -11.22 -2.20
N GLU A 31 -3.48 -11.47 -2.26
CA GLU A 31 -4.32 -11.11 -3.41
C GLU A 31 -4.26 -9.61 -3.70
N ARG A 32 -4.35 -8.76 -2.66
CA ARG A 32 -4.18 -7.31 -2.80
C ARG A 32 -2.78 -6.92 -3.29
N TRP A 33 -1.75 -7.63 -2.84
CA TRP A 33 -0.38 -7.37 -3.30
C TRP A 33 -0.22 -7.71 -4.79
N GLN A 34 -0.77 -8.84 -5.24
CA GLN A 34 -0.78 -9.21 -6.66
C GLN A 34 -1.53 -8.18 -7.51
N GLU A 35 -2.71 -7.73 -7.05
CA GLU A 35 -3.47 -6.71 -7.76
C GLU A 35 -2.72 -5.38 -7.83
N ASN A 36 -2.11 -4.94 -6.73
CA ASN A 36 -1.27 -3.74 -6.74
C ASN A 36 -0.09 -3.87 -7.70
N ALA A 37 0.56 -5.04 -7.76
CA ALA A 37 1.65 -5.30 -8.68
C ALA A 37 1.17 -5.24 -10.15
N ARG A 38 0.01 -5.84 -10.44
CA ARG A 38 -0.62 -5.77 -11.75
C ARG A 38 -0.93 -4.33 -12.17
N GLN A 39 -1.52 -3.54 -11.28
CA GLN A 39 -1.80 -2.11 -11.52
C GLN A 39 -0.52 -1.32 -11.84
N MET A 40 0.58 -1.61 -11.16
CA MET A 40 1.88 -0.98 -11.45
C MET A 40 2.46 -1.39 -12.81
N ILE A 41 2.35 -2.67 -13.20
CA ILE A 41 2.83 -3.18 -14.48
C ILE A 41 2.00 -2.59 -15.64
N GLU A 42 0.68 -2.62 -15.52
CA GLU A 42 -0.26 -2.10 -16.52
C GLU A 42 -0.31 -0.57 -16.55
N LYS A 43 0.27 0.10 -15.55
CA LYS A 43 0.20 1.56 -15.35
C LYS A 43 -1.24 2.08 -15.31
N LYS A 44 -2.11 1.33 -14.65
CA LYS A 44 -3.56 1.59 -14.56
C LYS A 44 -4.08 1.22 -13.17
N GLY A 45 -5.16 1.86 -12.74
CA GLY A 45 -5.82 1.58 -11.47
C GLY A 45 -5.39 2.51 -10.33
N GLU A 46 -6.17 2.48 -9.24
CA GLU A 46 -6.04 3.41 -8.11
C GLU A 46 -4.64 3.39 -7.47
N TYR A 47 -4.04 2.20 -7.34
CA TYR A 47 -2.72 2.06 -6.72
C TYR A 47 -1.63 2.75 -7.54
N TYR A 48 -1.68 2.60 -8.87
CA TYR A 48 -0.74 3.26 -9.77
C TYR A 48 -0.93 4.78 -9.79
N GLU A 49 -2.17 5.26 -9.84
CA GLU A 49 -2.47 6.70 -9.84
C GLU A 49 -1.97 7.37 -8.57
N ARG A 50 -2.21 6.76 -7.41
CA ARG A 50 -1.68 7.24 -6.12
C ARG A 50 -0.15 7.23 -6.07
N TRP A 51 0.48 6.20 -6.61
CA TRP A 51 1.94 6.15 -6.71
C TRP A 51 2.47 7.29 -7.60
N LYS A 52 1.86 7.52 -8.76
CA LYS A 52 2.24 8.56 -9.72
C LYS A 52 2.15 9.95 -9.11
N GLU A 53 1.07 10.24 -8.38
CA GLU A 53 0.89 11.51 -7.67
C GLU A 53 1.97 11.71 -6.59
N ALA A 54 2.17 10.71 -5.73
CA ALA A 54 3.17 10.77 -4.67
C ALA A 54 4.59 10.90 -5.23
N HIS A 55 4.91 10.16 -6.30
CA HIS A 55 6.20 10.21 -6.98
C HIS A 55 6.45 11.59 -7.60
N SER A 56 5.44 12.14 -8.30
CA SER A 56 5.53 13.49 -8.89
C SER A 56 5.71 14.56 -7.82
N ALA A 57 4.99 14.48 -6.70
CA ALA A 57 5.15 15.40 -5.57
C ALA A 57 6.55 15.28 -4.93
N GLY A 58 7.07 14.05 -4.79
CA GLY A 58 8.43 13.79 -4.32
C GLY A 58 9.48 14.41 -5.23
N LEU A 59 9.34 14.21 -6.55
CA LEU A 59 10.26 14.76 -7.54
C LEU A 59 10.25 16.30 -7.52
N LYS A 60 9.08 16.92 -7.43
CA LYS A 60 8.97 18.39 -7.32
C LYS A 60 9.75 18.92 -6.11
N ARG A 61 9.53 18.34 -4.92
CA ARG A 61 10.26 18.74 -3.70
C ARG A 61 11.77 18.54 -3.84
N TYR A 62 12.20 17.45 -4.46
CA TYR A 62 13.62 17.19 -4.70
C TYR A 62 14.24 18.23 -5.63
N LEU A 63 13.55 18.57 -6.73
CA LEU A 63 13.99 19.61 -7.65
C LEU A 63 14.08 21.00 -6.99
N GLU A 64 13.15 21.33 -6.09
CA GLU A 64 13.21 22.58 -5.32
C GLU A 64 14.43 22.65 -4.39
N LYS A 65 14.77 21.54 -3.72
CA LYS A 65 15.99 21.46 -2.89
C LYS A 65 17.25 21.67 -3.72
N LEU A 66 17.34 21.02 -4.88
CA LEU A 66 18.46 21.20 -5.81
C LEU A 66 18.59 22.66 -6.27
N LYS A 67 17.47 23.33 -6.58
CA LYS A 67 17.46 24.76 -6.95
C LYS A 67 17.94 25.67 -5.82
N LYS A 68 17.68 25.30 -4.57
CA LYS A 68 18.12 26.04 -3.38
C LYS A 68 19.56 25.73 -2.96
N GLY A 69 20.24 24.80 -3.63
CA GLY A 69 21.59 24.35 -3.24
C GLY A 69 21.61 23.54 -1.94
N GLU A 70 20.45 23.09 -1.46
CA GLU A 70 20.31 22.24 -0.28
C GLU A 70 20.58 20.79 -0.72
N LYS A 71 21.75 20.24 -0.37
CA LYS A 71 22.10 18.83 -0.56
C LYS A 71 21.49 17.95 0.53
#